data_AF-A0A4Q6AXF4-F1
#
_entry.id   AF-A0A4Q6AXF4-F1
#
_cell.length_a   1.000
_cell.length_b   1.000
_cell.length_c   1.000
_cell.angle_alpha   90.00
_cell.angle_beta   90.00
_cell.angle_gamma   90.00
#
_symmetry.space_group_name_H-M   'P 1'
#
loop_
_entity.id
_entity.type
_entity.pdbx_description
1 polymer ?
#
loop_
_entity_poly.entity_id
_entity_poly.type
_entity_poly.pdbx_seq_one_letter_code
_entity_poly.pdbx_strand_id
1 'polypeptide(L)'
;GDKIINVNDSSIVSKTLPIQDIRKLIRGKAGSNVKLSVLRGSTMKDITITRGSIPLPALDATYMVDENTGYIKLGKFSETAYPEFMETLAKLKQSGMQDLILDLRGNGGGYITQAVNIADEFLDEDKLIVYTQGTNIDKKNYKASKPGEFEKGKLLVLIDELSASASEIVAGALQDWDRATIVGRRSFGKGLVQEQYGLSDGAAIRLTVARYYTPSGRSIQRPYNKGKKIYMEEIKERYQNGEIINPDSLHTSDEKVYTTNGGRKVYGGGGITPDVYVPVDTSSFTHNVTRLYLDGRFNNFIYQYYMANLPQFQQYKSPTDFATQFRNTDHAWNELVAFALRDSIYLDKTPPSDRQAIEERIKAFLARLKWRTQGFYEVYNLYDPIFQKAKDVINGKQ
;
A
#
# COMPACT_ATOMS: atom_id res chain seq x y z
N GLY A 1 17.90 -0.92 14.24
CA GLY A 1 19.22 -0.50 14.73
C GLY A 1 20.01 -1.60 15.41
N ASP A 2 19.51 -2.84 15.48
CA ASP A 2 20.42 -4.00 15.55
C ASP A 2 21.37 -3.94 14.35
N LYS A 3 22.68 -4.03 14.59
CA LYS A 3 23.70 -4.10 13.54
C LYS A 3 24.19 -5.53 13.49
N ILE A 4 23.96 -6.20 12.37
CA ILE A 4 24.51 -7.54 12.15
C ILE A 4 26.00 -7.36 11.85
N ILE A 5 26.85 -7.93 12.70
CA ILE A 5 28.31 -7.84 12.62
C ILE A 5 28.86 -9.05 11.87
N ASN A 6 28.42 -10.25 12.24
CA ASN A 6 28.82 -11.50 11.63
C ASN A 6 27.62 -12.32 11.16
N VAL A 7 27.82 -13.08 10.09
CA VAL A 7 26.94 -14.13 9.61
C VAL A 7 27.76 -15.42 9.55
N ASN A 8 27.41 -16.38 10.41
CA ASN A 8 28.26 -17.50 10.79
C ASN A 8 29.64 -16.98 11.24
N ASP A 9 30.70 -17.46 10.60
CA ASP A 9 32.08 -17.10 10.94
C ASP A 9 32.61 -15.91 10.10
N SER A 10 31.77 -15.32 9.26
CA SER A 10 32.15 -14.22 8.36
C SER A 10 31.65 -12.87 8.87
N SER A 11 32.57 -11.91 9.02
CA SER A 11 32.20 -10.52 9.24
C SER A 11 31.57 -9.92 7.98
N ILE A 12 30.46 -9.21 8.17
CA ILE A 12 29.78 -8.46 7.11
C ILE A 12 29.96 -6.94 7.25
N VAL A 13 30.76 -6.51 8.23
CA VAL A 13 31.11 -5.09 8.41
C VAL A 13 32.13 -4.69 7.36
N SER A 14 31.67 -4.06 6.29
CA SER A 14 32.53 -3.64 5.19
C SER A 14 32.00 -2.37 4.51
N LYS A 15 32.92 -1.55 3.99
CA LYS A 15 32.60 -0.39 3.14
C LYS A 15 32.36 -0.77 1.68
N THR A 16 32.82 -1.95 1.26
CA THR A 16 32.84 -2.37 -0.16
C THR A 16 31.96 -3.58 -0.45
N LEU A 17 31.51 -4.31 0.57
CA LEU A 17 30.72 -5.53 0.39
C LEU A 17 29.31 -5.18 -0.14
N PRO A 18 28.92 -5.68 -1.33
CA PRO A 18 27.60 -5.40 -1.88
C PRO A 18 26.48 -6.01 -1.02
N ILE A 19 25.35 -5.29 -0.92
CA ILE A 19 24.17 -5.73 -0.15
C ILE A 19 23.63 -7.10 -0.62
N GLN A 20 23.79 -7.43 -1.90
CA GLN A 20 23.35 -8.71 -2.45
C GLN A 20 24.17 -9.88 -1.91
N ASP A 21 25.47 -9.68 -1.68
CA ASP A 21 26.34 -10.73 -1.14
C ASP A 21 26.09 -10.95 0.35
N ILE A 22 25.82 -9.88 1.11
CA ILE A 22 25.32 -9.98 2.50
C ILE A 22 24.03 -10.82 2.54
N ARG A 23 23.08 -10.57 1.63
CA ARG A 23 21.83 -11.34 1.55
C ARG A 23 22.08 -12.81 1.24
N LYS A 24 23.07 -13.15 0.40
CA LYS A 24 23.44 -14.54 0.09
C LYS A 24 23.98 -15.28 1.31
N LEU A 25 24.77 -14.61 2.17
CA LEU A 25 25.28 -15.20 3.41
C LEU A 25 24.16 -15.53 4.41
N ILE A 26 23.18 -14.62 4.54
CA ILE A 26 22.06 -14.78 5.47
C ILE A 26 21.05 -15.80 4.95
N ARG A 27 20.76 -15.79 3.65
CA ARG A 27 19.84 -16.74 3.00
C ARG A 27 20.48 -18.13 2.87
N GLY A 28 19.64 -19.14 2.66
CA GLY A 28 20.07 -20.53 2.58
C GLY A 28 18.86 -21.45 2.54
N LYS A 29 19.11 -22.76 2.50
CA LYS A 29 18.07 -23.79 2.42
C LYS A 29 17.10 -23.66 3.61
N ALA A 30 15.79 -23.75 3.35
CA ALA A 30 14.79 -23.80 4.41
C ALA A 30 15.09 -24.94 5.40
N GLY A 31 14.90 -24.70 6.69
CA GLY A 31 15.24 -25.61 7.79
C GLY A 31 16.71 -25.58 8.21
N SER A 32 17.62 -24.96 7.45
CA SER A 32 19.03 -24.81 7.88
C SER A 32 19.18 -23.67 8.89
N ASN A 33 20.22 -23.72 9.73
CA ASN A 33 20.50 -22.66 10.71
C ASN A 33 21.50 -21.63 10.16
N VAL A 34 21.35 -20.39 10.60
CA VAL A 34 22.33 -19.30 10.45
C VAL A 34 22.62 -18.70 11.82
N LYS A 35 23.91 -18.53 12.14
CA LYS A 35 24.32 -17.83 13.36
C LYS A 35 24.54 -16.36 13.01
N LEU A 36 23.94 -15.44 13.74
CA LEU A 36 24.17 -14.00 13.58
C LEU A 36 24.78 -13.45 14.85
N SER A 37 25.90 -12.72 14.74
CA SER A 37 26.38 -11.86 15.82
C SER A 37 25.82 -10.47 15.62
N VAL A 38 24.99 -10.01 16.54
CA VAL A 38 24.23 -8.76 16.44
C VAL A 38 24.66 -7.82 17.56
N LEU A 39 25.04 -6.60 17.19
CA LEU A 39 25.22 -5.50 18.13
C LEU A 39 23.87 -4.80 18.36
N ARG A 40 23.34 -4.93 19.57
CA ARG A 40 22.12 -4.24 20.02
C ARG A 40 22.50 -3.21 21.07
N GLY A 41 22.43 -1.92 20.71
CA GLY A 41 23.00 -0.86 21.53
C GLY A 41 24.52 -1.03 21.63
N SER A 42 25.02 -1.22 22.84
CA SER A 42 26.44 -1.53 23.13
C SER A 42 26.71 -3.02 23.40
N THR A 43 25.68 -3.87 23.36
CA THR A 43 25.80 -5.29 23.73
C THR A 43 25.85 -6.19 22.49
N MET A 44 26.86 -7.05 22.41
CA MET A 44 26.92 -8.13 21.42
C MET A 44 26.03 -9.30 21.84
N LYS A 45 25.24 -9.83 20.90
CA LYS A 45 24.39 -11.00 21.10
C LYS A 45 24.54 -11.95 19.92
N ASP A 46 24.79 -13.22 20.22
CA ASP A 46 24.74 -14.29 19.22
C ASP A 46 23.32 -14.87 19.16
N ILE A 47 22.77 -14.96 17.96
CA ILE A 47 21.41 -15.44 17.70
C ILE A 47 21.49 -16.50 16.61
N THR A 48 21.04 -17.71 16.91
CA THR A 48 20.86 -18.76 15.90
C THR A 48 19.44 -18.71 15.38
N ILE A 49 19.29 -18.58 14.06
CA ILE A 49 18.00 -18.49 13.38
C ILE A 49 17.86 -19.69 12.45
N THR A 50 16.75 -20.42 12.55
CA THR A 50 16.37 -21.41 11.55
C THR A 50 15.75 -20.69 10.36
N ARG A 51 16.34 -20.89 9.17
CA ARG A 51 15.88 -20.29 7.93
C ARG A 51 14.53 -20.87 7.54
N GLY A 52 13.59 -20.01 7.18
CA GLY A 52 12.29 -20.39 6.63
C GLY A 52 11.90 -19.47 5.48
N SER A 53 10.76 -19.78 4.87
CA SER A 53 10.10 -18.84 3.95
C SER A 53 9.75 -17.56 4.69
N ILE A 54 9.98 -16.41 4.07
CA ILE A 54 9.53 -15.13 4.63
C ILE A 54 8.06 -15.01 4.27
N PRO A 55 7.11 -15.13 5.22
CA PRO A 55 5.73 -14.84 4.92
C PRO A 55 5.63 -13.37 4.53
N LEU A 56 5.07 -13.12 3.35
CA LEU A 56 4.71 -11.78 2.91
C LEU A 56 3.20 -11.69 3.09
N PRO A 57 2.71 -11.23 4.25
CA PRO A 57 1.28 -11.11 4.49
C PRO A 57 0.68 -10.22 3.40
N ALA A 58 -0.53 -10.57 2.98
CA ALA A 58 -1.26 -9.79 2.00
C ALA A 58 -1.77 -8.48 2.62
N LEU A 59 -2.17 -8.55 3.89
CA LEU A 59 -2.78 -7.45 4.62
C LEU A 59 -1.74 -6.72 5.47
N ASP A 60 -1.66 -5.41 5.27
CA ASP A 60 -0.76 -4.55 6.03
C ASP A 60 -1.40 -4.08 7.35
N ALA A 61 -2.72 -3.88 7.37
CA ALA A 61 -3.47 -3.44 8.54
C ALA A 61 -4.97 -3.79 8.43
N THR A 62 -5.59 -4.08 9.58
CA THR A 62 -7.04 -4.28 9.71
C THR A 62 -7.54 -3.83 11.08
N TYR A 63 -8.61 -3.04 11.14
CA TYR A 63 -9.20 -2.58 12.41
C TYR A 63 -10.60 -1.99 12.20
N MET A 64 -11.35 -1.81 13.28
CA MET A 64 -12.59 -1.03 13.30
C MET A 64 -12.24 0.46 13.39
N VAL A 65 -12.67 1.24 12.39
CA VAL A 65 -12.48 2.70 12.32
C VAL A 65 -13.36 3.43 13.33
N ASP A 66 -14.58 2.91 13.51
CA ASP A 66 -15.59 3.34 14.48
C ASP A 66 -16.49 2.14 14.82
N GLU A 67 -17.65 2.35 15.42
CA GLU A 67 -18.56 1.29 15.85
C GLU A 67 -19.08 0.41 14.69
N ASN A 68 -19.14 0.94 13.46
CA ASN A 68 -19.78 0.27 12.33
C ASN A 68 -18.84 0.06 11.13
N THR A 69 -17.75 0.81 11.03
CA THR A 69 -16.89 0.80 9.84
C THR A 69 -15.61 0.00 10.08
N GLY A 70 -15.38 -1.02 9.28
CA GLY A 70 -14.12 -1.76 9.21
C GLY A 70 -13.16 -1.13 8.21
N TYR A 71 -11.87 -1.37 8.40
CA TYR A 71 -10.82 -1.00 7.46
C TYR A 71 -9.90 -2.18 7.18
N ILE A 72 -9.56 -2.37 5.90
CA ILE A 72 -8.60 -3.38 5.45
C ILE A 72 -7.60 -2.73 4.49
N LYS A 73 -6.32 -2.71 4.84
CA LYS A 73 -5.22 -2.35 3.94
C LYS A 73 -4.67 -3.62 3.27
N LEU A 74 -5.03 -3.85 2.02
CA LEU A 74 -4.48 -4.94 1.21
C LEU A 74 -3.25 -4.44 0.45
N GLY A 75 -2.07 -4.86 0.90
CA GLY A 75 -0.78 -4.46 0.32
C GLY A 75 -0.43 -5.20 -0.97
N LYS A 76 -0.89 -6.45 -1.13
CA LYS A 76 -0.62 -7.26 -2.32
C LYS A 76 -1.63 -8.39 -2.50
N PHE A 77 -1.94 -8.72 -3.76
CA PHE A 77 -2.65 -9.96 -4.10
C PHE A 77 -1.69 -11.15 -4.13
N SER A 78 -1.15 -11.53 -2.96
CA SER A 78 -0.33 -12.72 -2.76
C SER A 78 -1.18 -14.00 -2.84
N GLU A 79 -0.53 -15.16 -2.84
CA GLU A 79 -1.21 -16.47 -2.87
C GLU A 79 -2.17 -16.66 -1.67
N THR A 80 -1.88 -16.03 -0.54
CA THR A 80 -2.65 -16.09 0.71
C THR A 80 -3.63 -14.93 0.86
N ALA A 81 -3.77 -14.04 -0.14
CA ALA A 81 -4.55 -12.82 0.00
C ALA A 81 -6.04 -13.06 0.30
N TYR A 82 -6.70 -13.92 -0.47
CA TYR A 82 -8.10 -14.26 -0.25
C TYR A 82 -8.36 -14.94 1.11
N PRO A 83 -7.62 -15.99 1.53
CA PRO A 83 -7.87 -16.57 2.86
C PRO A 83 -7.60 -15.60 4.01
N GLU A 84 -6.53 -14.78 3.94
CA GLU A 84 -6.29 -13.73 4.94
C GLU A 84 -7.41 -12.69 4.97
N PHE A 85 -7.93 -12.31 3.79
CA PHE A 85 -9.05 -11.39 3.65
C PHE A 85 -10.32 -11.96 4.30
N MET A 86 -10.67 -13.22 4.04
CA MET A 86 -11.86 -13.86 4.61
C MET A 86 -11.79 -13.98 6.14
N GLU A 87 -10.64 -14.39 6.68
CA GLU A 87 -10.44 -14.45 8.13
C GLU A 87 -10.63 -13.06 8.76
N THR A 88 -10.10 -12.03 8.11
CA THR A 88 -10.20 -10.65 8.56
C THR A 88 -11.61 -10.12 8.47
N LEU A 89 -12.30 -10.34 7.34
CA LEU A 89 -13.68 -9.93 7.14
C LEU A 89 -14.60 -10.56 8.19
N ALA A 90 -14.43 -11.84 8.50
CA ALA A 90 -15.18 -12.53 9.55
C ALA A 90 -14.95 -11.89 10.93
N LYS A 91 -13.69 -11.57 11.28
CA LYS A 91 -13.36 -10.89 12.55
C LYS A 91 -13.96 -9.48 12.65
N LEU A 92 -13.95 -8.72 11.56
CA LEU A 92 -14.57 -7.40 11.53
C LEU A 92 -16.09 -7.50 11.67
N LYS A 93 -16.75 -8.43 10.95
CA LYS A 93 -18.20 -8.71 11.11
C LYS A 93 -18.54 -9.08 12.56
N GLN A 94 -17.75 -9.95 13.19
CA GLN A 94 -17.93 -10.30 14.61
C GLN A 94 -17.73 -9.10 15.56
N SER A 95 -16.95 -8.11 15.14
CA SER A 95 -16.73 -6.86 15.89
C SER A 95 -17.80 -5.78 15.62
N GLY A 96 -18.86 -6.10 14.87
CA GLY A 96 -19.97 -5.20 14.59
C GLY A 96 -19.89 -4.46 13.25
N MET A 97 -18.94 -4.79 12.37
CA MET A 97 -18.81 -4.14 11.07
C MET A 97 -20.07 -4.26 10.21
N GLN A 98 -20.54 -3.13 9.72
CA GLN A 98 -21.62 -2.97 8.75
C GLN A 98 -21.14 -2.30 7.45
N ASP A 99 -20.12 -1.45 7.54
CA ASP A 99 -19.54 -0.69 6.44
C ASP A 99 -18.03 -1.00 6.32
N LEU A 100 -17.43 -0.89 5.13
CA LEU A 100 -16.03 -1.24 4.90
C LEU A 100 -15.29 -0.20 4.05
N ILE A 101 -14.08 0.15 4.49
CA ILE A 101 -13.07 0.84 3.68
C ILE A 101 -11.99 -0.18 3.28
N LEU A 102 -11.89 -0.49 1.99
CA LEU A 102 -10.84 -1.32 1.40
C LEU A 102 -9.76 -0.46 0.77
N ASP A 103 -8.54 -0.50 1.31
CA ASP A 103 -7.44 0.35 0.86
C ASP A 103 -6.45 -0.41 -0.02
N LEU A 104 -6.46 -0.06 -1.32
CA LEU A 104 -5.60 -0.61 -2.37
C LEU A 104 -4.49 0.36 -2.81
N ARG A 105 -4.28 1.46 -2.07
CA ARG A 105 -3.21 2.42 -2.35
C ARG A 105 -1.84 1.75 -2.24
N GLY A 106 -0.94 2.05 -3.16
CA GLY A 106 0.38 1.42 -3.23
C GLY A 106 0.38 -0.05 -3.68
N ASN A 107 -0.78 -0.66 -3.94
CA ASN A 107 -0.87 -2.07 -4.31
C ASN A 107 -0.75 -2.25 -5.83
N GLY A 108 0.43 -2.67 -6.28
CA GLY A 108 0.73 -2.92 -7.70
C GLY A 108 0.08 -4.18 -8.30
N GLY A 109 -0.78 -4.88 -7.53
CA GLY A 109 -1.54 -6.04 -7.95
C GLY A 109 -0.95 -7.37 -7.46
N GLY A 110 -1.07 -8.41 -8.28
CA GLY A 110 -0.67 -9.77 -7.95
C GLY A 110 -1.51 -10.79 -8.72
N TYR A 111 -1.89 -11.89 -8.08
CA TYR A 111 -2.64 -12.95 -8.74
C TYR A 111 -4.08 -12.52 -9.06
N ILE A 112 -4.48 -12.67 -10.32
CA ILE A 112 -5.84 -12.34 -10.79
C ILE A 112 -6.91 -13.15 -10.06
N THR A 113 -6.64 -14.42 -9.76
CA THR A 113 -7.57 -15.29 -9.04
C THR A 113 -7.91 -14.76 -7.66
N GLN A 114 -6.92 -14.18 -6.97
CA GLN A 114 -7.11 -13.58 -5.65
C GLN A 114 -7.95 -12.31 -5.74
N ALA A 115 -7.76 -11.51 -6.79
CA ALA A 115 -8.60 -10.34 -7.05
C ALA A 115 -10.04 -10.71 -7.38
N VAL A 116 -10.24 -11.71 -8.23
CA VAL A 116 -11.57 -12.23 -8.58
C VAL A 116 -12.28 -12.74 -7.34
N ASN A 117 -11.62 -13.58 -6.54
CA ASN A 117 -12.24 -14.13 -5.33
C ASN A 117 -12.57 -13.05 -4.30
N ILE A 118 -11.71 -12.03 -4.13
CA ILE A 118 -12.03 -10.90 -3.23
C ILE A 118 -13.18 -10.05 -3.79
N ALA A 119 -13.25 -9.83 -5.11
CA ALA A 119 -14.35 -9.08 -5.73
C ALA A 119 -15.70 -9.83 -5.65
N ASP A 120 -15.67 -11.17 -5.75
CA ASP A 120 -16.83 -12.06 -5.58
C ASP A 120 -17.54 -11.81 -4.24
N GLU A 121 -16.79 -11.58 -3.16
CA GLU A 121 -17.36 -11.34 -1.82
C GLU A 121 -18.22 -10.08 -1.71
N PHE A 122 -18.18 -9.20 -2.70
CA PHE A 122 -18.90 -7.93 -2.70
C PHE A 122 -20.05 -7.87 -3.71
N LEU A 123 -20.16 -8.84 -4.61
CA LEU A 123 -21.07 -8.80 -5.75
C LEU A 123 -22.02 -9.99 -5.74
N ASP A 124 -23.28 -9.73 -6.05
CA ASP A 124 -24.26 -10.80 -6.26
C ASP A 124 -23.82 -11.79 -7.34
N GLU A 125 -24.29 -13.03 -7.21
CA GLU A 125 -23.99 -14.13 -8.11
C GLU A 125 -24.17 -13.78 -9.60
N ASP A 126 -23.31 -14.33 -10.44
CA ASP A 126 -23.32 -14.24 -11.91
C ASP A 126 -22.97 -12.84 -12.48
N LYS A 127 -22.73 -11.83 -11.62
CA LYS A 127 -22.16 -10.54 -12.03
C LYS A 127 -20.75 -10.70 -12.58
N LEU A 128 -20.50 -10.11 -13.74
CA LEU A 128 -19.17 -10.09 -14.36
C LEU A 128 -18.20 -9.29 -13.48
N ILE A 129 -17.05 -9.85 -13.12
CA ILE A 129 -16.00 -9.14 -12.40
C ILE A 129 -15.02 -8.53 -13.41
N VAL A 130 -14.53 -9.36 -14.31
CA VAL A 130 -13.57 -8.98 -15.34
C VAL A 130 -13.64 -9.98 -16.48
N TYR A 131 -13.34 -9.55 -17.70
CA TYR A 131 -13.04 -10.49 -18.77
C TYR A 131 -11.70 -10.19 -19.42
N THR A 132 -11.04 -11.24 -19.91
CA THR A 132 -9.78 -11.14 -20.64
C THR A 132 -10.00 -11.51 -22.09
N GLN A 133 -9.37 -10.80 -23.01
CA GLN A 133 -9.41 -11.12 -24.43
C GLN A 133 -8.08 -10.76 -25.08
N GLY A 134 -7.52 -11.71 -25.84
CA GLY A 134 -6.30 -11.52 -26.61
C GLY A 134 -6.57 -11.59 -28.10
N THR A 135 -5.52 -11.37 -28.90
CA THR A 135 -5.59 -11.55 -30.35
C THR A 135 -5.77 -13.03 -30.72
N ASN A 136 -5.03 -13.90 -30.02
CA ASN A 136 -5.02 -15.35 -30.23
C ASN A 136 -5.45 -16.12 -28.97
N ILE A 137 -6.07 -15.43 -28.01
CA ILE A 137 -6.56 -15.99 -26.75
C ILE A 137 -8.04 -15.69 -26.67
N ASP A 138 -8.85 -16.73 -26.53
CA ASP A 138 -10.30 -16.62 -26.43
C ASP A 138 -10.74 -15.74 -25.27
N LYS A 139 -11.92 -15.16 -25.43
CA LYS A 139 -12.53 -14.38 -24.37
C LYS A 139 -12.82 -15.28 -23.17
N LYS A 140 -12.28 -14.93 -22.01
CA LYS A 140 -12.54 -15.60 -20.73
C LYS A 140 -13.23 -14.64 -19.77
N ASN A 141 -14.40 -15.01 -19.31
CA ASN A 141 -15.15 -14.26 -18.31
C ASN A 141 -14.84 -14.79 -16.91
N TYR A 142 -14.65 -13.87 -15.97
CA TYR A 142 -14.58 -14.15 -14.54
C TYR A 142 -15.80 -13.48 -13.92
N LYS A 143 -16.68 -14.28 -13.33
CA LYS A 143 -17.93 -13.82 -12.72
C LYS A 143 -17.94 -14.16 -11.24
N ALA A 144 -18.74 -13.41 -10.49
CA ALA A 144 -19.14 -13.78 -9.14
C ALA A 144 -19.81 -15.16 -9.18
N SER A 145 -19.41 -16.04 -8.28
CA SER A 145 -19.69 -17.48 -8.38
C SER A 145 -20.60 -18.01 -7.28
N LYS A 146 -20.81 -17.20 -6.23
CA LYS A 146 -21.59 -17.55 -5.05
C LYS A 146 -22.08 -16.26 -4.40
N PRO A 147 -23.07 -16.34 -3.48
CA PRO A 147 -23.37 -15.22 -2.61
C PRO A 147 -22.13 -14.77 -1.83
N GLY A 148 -21.82 -13.48 -1.89
CA GLY A 148 -20.67 -12.87 -1.24
C GLY A 148 -20.89 -12.59 0.25
N GLU A 149 -19.83 -12.64 1.05
CA GLU A 149 -19.91 -12.38 2.49
C GLU A 149 -20.19 -10.90 2.85
N PHE A 150 -20.06 -9.97 1.90
CA PHE A 150 -20.26 -8.54 2.10
C PHE A 150 -20.91 -7.87 0.86
N GLU A 151 -22.00 -8.42 0.35
CA GLU A 151 -22.78 -7.82 -0.75
C GLU A 151 -23.49 -6.51 -0.37
N LYS A 152 -23.79 -6.32 0.93
CA LYS A 152 -24.53 -5.19 1.48
C LYS A 152 -23.66 -4.34 2.40
N GLY A 153 -24.14 -3.14 2.73
CA GLY A 153 -23.38 -2.14 3.48
C GLY A 153 -22.57 -1.22 2.57
N LYS A 154 -22.17 -0.07 3.09
CA LYS A 154 -21.37 0.89 2.33
C LYS A 154 -19.96 0.34 2.14
N LEU A 155 -19.46 0.49 0.91
CA LEU A 155 -18.12 0.06 0.54
C LEU A 155 -17.40 1.20 -0.15
N LEU A 156 -16.26 1.58 0.42
CA LEU A 156 -15.33 2.52 -0.22
C LEU A 156 -14.05 1.78 -0.58
N VAL A 157 -13.51 2.08 -1.76
CA VAL A 157 -12.20 1.55 -2.19
C VAL A 157 -11.23 2.70 -2.39
N LEU A 158 -10.13 2.68 -1.65
CA LEU A 158 -9.08 3.70 -1.77
C LEU A 158 -8.06 3.29 -2.83
N ILE A 159 -7.78 4.18 -3.77
CA ILE A 159 -6.79 3.96 -4.83
C ILE A 159 -5.86 5.15 -4.99
N ASP A 160 -4.67 4.89 -5.53
CA ASP A 160 -3.70 5.90 -5.92
C ASP A 160 -3.02 5.52 -7.23
N GLU A 161 -2.10 6.35 -7.70
CA GLU A 161 -1.35 6.16 -8.95
C GLU A 161 -0.48 4.89 -8.97
N LEU A 162 -0.31 4.22 -7.82
CA LEU A 162 0.43 2.98 -7.67
C LEU A 162 -0.50 1.75 -7.56
N SER A 163 -1.82 1.95 -7.39
CA SER A 163 -2.82 0.90 -7.53
C SER A 163 -2.82 0.38 -8.98
N ALA A 164 -2.46 -0.90 -9.19
CA ALA A 164 -2.30 -1.45 -10.53
C ALA A 164 -2.85 -2.88 -10.66
N SER A 165 -3.14 -3.29 -11.89
CA SER A 165 -3.44 -4.68 -12.26
C SER A 165 -4.60 -5.26 -11.44
N ALA A 166 -4.35 -6.28 -10.60
CA ALA A 166 -5.36 -6.89 -9.73
C ALA A 166 -6.13 -5.87 -8.87
N SER A 167 -5.47 -4.80 -8.40
CA SER A 167 -6.16 -3.71 -7.67
C SER A 167 -7.18 -2.99 -8.54
N GLU A 168 -6.86 -2.80 -9.82
CA GLU A 168 -7.74 -2.14 -10.80
C GLU A 168 -8.88 -3.05 -11.26
N ILE A 169 -8.69 -4.38 -11.22
CA ILE A 169 -9.76 -5.35 -11.42
C ILE A 169 -10.81 -5.21 -10.32
N VAL A 170 -10.40 -5.23 -9.05
CA VAL A 170 -11.32 -5.07 -7.91
C VAL A 170 -12.01 -3.71 -7.96
N ALA A 171 -11.24 -2.62 -8.07
CA ALA A 171 -11.81 -1.27 -8.11
C ALA A 171 -12.74 -1.06 -9.32
N GLY A 172 -12.35 -1.54 -10.52
CA GLY A 172 -13.16 -1.42 -11.73
C GLY A 172 -14.43 -2.24 -11.69
N ALA A 173 -14.38 -3.48 -11.19
CA ALA A 173 -15.58 -4.31 -11.05
C ALA A 173 -16.60 -3.67 -10.10
N LEU A 174 -16.14 -3.22 -8.94
CA LEU A 174 -17.01 -2.62 -7.93
C LEU A 174 -17.55 -1.25 -8.34
N GLN A 175 -16.76 -0.45 -9.07
CA GLN A 175 -17.20 0.83 -9.61
C GLN A 175 -18.27 0.64 -10.70
N ASP A 176 -18.03 -0.28 -11.65
CA ASP A 176 -18.93 -0.49 -12.79
C ASP A 176 -20.27 -1.10 -12.37
N TRP A 177 -20.32 -1.85 -11.27
CA TRP A 177 -21.56 -2.34 -10.67
C TRP A 177 -22.22 -1.38 -9.69
N ASP A 178 -21.67 -0.16 -9.52
CA ASP A 178 -22.11 0.80 -8.50
C ASP A 178 -22.13 0.22 -7.08
N ARG A 179 -21.30 -0.79 -6.83
CA ARG A 179 -21.20 -1.47 -5.54
C ARG A 179 -20.34 -0.69 -4.55
N ALA A 180 -19.31 0.00 -5.03
CA ALA A 180 -18.40 0.79 -4.19
C ALA A 180 -18.19 2.20 -4.72
N THR A 181 -17.93 3.13 -3.81
CA THR A 181 -17.40 4.45 -4.14
C THR A 181 -15.88 4.42 -4.15
N ILE A 182 -15.26 4.82 -5.27
CA ILE A 182 -13.81 4.86 -5.41
C ILE A 182 -13.29 6.22 -4.94
N VAL A 183 -12.35 6.23 -4.00
CA VAL A 183 -11.80 7.47 -3.40
C VAL A 183 -10.29 7.55 -3.58
N GLY A 184 -9.77 8.73 -3.90
CA GLY A 184 -8.33 8.98 -4.00
C GLY A 184 -7.93 9.58 -5.33
N ARG A 185 -7.04 8.90 -6.07
CA ARG A 185 -6.50 9.39 -7.35
C ARG A 185 -6.54 8.33 -8.44
N ARG A 186 -6.40 8.77 -9.70
CA ARG A 186 -6.42 7.87 -10.85
C ARG A 186 -5.34 6.80 -10.72
N SER A 187 -5.73 5.54 -10.92
CA SER A 187 -4.85 4.39 -10.79
C SER A 187 -3.79 4.32 -11.89
N PHE A 188 -2.93 3.30 -11.82
CA PHE A 188 -1.77 3.17 -12.70
C PHE A 188 -2.11 3.02 -14.19
N GLY A 189 -3.13 2.23 -14.52
CA GLY A 189 -3.56 1.94 -15.90
C GLY A 189 -2.93 0.69 -16.53
N LYS A 190 -2.73 -0.39 -15.76
CA LYS A 190 -2.17 -1.66 -16.27
C LYS A 190 -3.28 -2.69 -16.52
N GLY A 191 -3.85 -2.65 -17.72
CA GLY A 191 -4.85 -3.55 -18.29
C GLY A 191 -4.29 -4.80 -19.02
N LEU A 192 -3.04 -5.21 -18.78
CA LEU A 192 -2.38 -6.31 -19.50
C LEU A 192 -2.35 -7.62 -18.70
N VAL A 193 -2.64 -8.73 -19.37
CA VAL A 193 -2.48 -10.10 -18.85
C VAL A 193 -1.16 -10.66 -19.35
N GLN A 194 -0.34 -11.12 -18.42
CA GLN A 194 0.98 -11.68 -18.72
C GLN A 194 1.03 -13.13 -18.26
N GLU A 195 1.51 -14.01 -19.14
CA GLU A 195 1.75 -15.42 -18.85
C GLU A 195 3.27 -15.70 -18.83
N GLN A 196 3.66 -16.70 -18.04
CA GLN A 196 5.05 -17.11 -17.93
C GLN A 196 5.26 -18.46 -18.65
N TYR A 197 6.19 -18.47 -19.59
CA TYR A 197 6.58 -19.65 -20.35
C TYR A 197 8.01 -20.03 -19.98
N GLY A 198 8.20 -21.25 -19.46
CA GLY A 198 9.53 -21.77 -19.16
C GLY A 198 10.32 -22.07 -20.45
N LEU A 199 11.62 -21.84 -20.39
CA LEU A 199 12.58 -22.20 -21.45
C LEU A 199 13.37 -23.44 -21.04
N SER A 200 13.94 -24.14 -22.03
CA SER A 200 14.66 -25.41 -21.83
C SER A 200 15.94 -25.27 -21.00
N ASP A 201 16.50 -24.07 -20.90
CA ASP A 201 17.68 -23.71 -20.10
C ASP A 201 17.35 -23.28 -18.67
N GLY A 202 16.07 -23.34 -18.27
CA GLY A 202 15.59 -22.89 -16.97
C GLY A 202 15.28 -21.39 -16.88
N ALA A 203 15.47 -20.62 -17.97
CA ALA A 203 14.98 -19.26 -18.07
C ALA A 203 13.44 -19.25 -18.26
N ALA A 204 12.85 -18.05 -18.27
CA ALA A 204 11.42 -17.90 -18.53
C ALA A 204 11.11 -16.60 -19.29
N ILE A 205 10.13 -16.66 -20.18
CA ILE A 205 9.56 -15.52 -20.89
C ILE A 205 8.28 -15.09 -20.18
N ARG A 206 8.13 -13.80 -19.91
CA ARG A 206 6.84 -13.20 -19.52
C ARG A 206 6.22 -12.52 -20.72
N LEU A 207 5.24 -13.17 -21.33
CA LEU A 207 4.59 -12.70 -22.55
C LEU A 207 3.24 -12.08 -22.22
N THR A 208 2.95 -10.91 -22.82
CA THR A 208 1.61 -10.32 -22.74
C THR A 208 0.73 -10.98 -23.77
N VAL A 209 -0.33 -11.66 -23.33
CA VAL A 209 -1.18 -12.49 -24.21
C VAL A 209 -2.59 -11.93 -24.39
N ALA A 210 -3.06 -11.11 -23.45
CA ALA A 210 -4.40 -10.55 -23.48
C ALA A 210 -4.48 -9.18 -22.79
N ARG A 211 -5.60 -8.49 -23.01
CA ARG A 211 -6.03 -7.36 -22.19
C ARG A 211 -7.19 -7.79 -21.32
N TYR A 212 -7.35 -7.14 -20.17
CA TYR A 212 -8.58 -7.25 -19.40
C TYR A 212 -9.46 -6.01 -19.54
N TYR A 213 -10.73 -6.23 -19.29
CA TYR A 213 -11.81 -5.26 -19.45
C TYR A 213 -12.76 -5.39 -18.26
N THR A 214 -13.21 -4.24 -17.77
CA THR A 214 -14.15 -4.16 -16.65
C THR A 214 -15.59 -4.49 -17.11
N PRO A 215 -16.57 -4.60 -16.21
CA PRO A 215 -17.94 -4.97 -16.55
C PRO A 215 -18.61 -4.07 -17.59
N SER A 216 -18.33 -2.76 -17.57
CA SER A 216 -18.83 -1.80 -18.58
C SER A 216 -18.14 -1.94 -19.94
N GLY A 217 -17.21 -2.89 -20.12
CA GLY A 217 -16.51 -3.14 -21.38
C GLY A 217 -15.30 -2.24 -21.64
N ARG A 218 -14.91 -1.40 -20.67
CA ARG A 218 -13.77 -0.49 -20.82
C ARG A 218 -12.44 -1.20 -20.57
N SER A 219 -11.48 -0.96 -21.45
CA SER A 219 -10.09 -1.27 -21.16
C SER A 219 -9.48 -0.11 -20.39
N ILE A 220 -8.90 -0.40 -19.24
CA ILE A 220 -8.22 0.59 -18.40
C ILE A 220 -6.74 0.78 -18.81
N GLN A 221 -6.26 0.04 -19.82
CA GLN A 221 -4.87 0.08 -20.25
C GLN A 221 -4.48 1.46 -20.79
N ARG A 222 -3.50 2.10 -20.15
CA ARG A 222 -2.92 3.35 -20.65
C ARG A 222 -2.06 3.11 -21.91
N PRO A 223 -1.89 4.12 -22.79
CA PRO A 223 -1.05 3.98 -23.97
C PRO A 223 0.40 3.59 -23.61
N TYR A 224 0.98 2.65 -24.37
CA TYR A 224 2.37 2.20 -24.22
C TYR A 224 3.13 2.19 -25.56
N ASN A 225 2.54 2.77 -26.60
CA ASN A 225 3.09 2.84 -27.96
C ASN A 225 4.34 3.72 -28.08
N LYS A 226 4.58 4.63 -27.12
CA LYS A 226 5.76 5.49 -27.06
C LYS A 226 6.96 4.85 -26.34
N GLY A 227 6.88 3.57 -25.99
CA GLY A 227 7.96 2.83 -25.37
C GLY A 227 7.98 2.90 -23.84
N LYS A 228 8.79 2.02 -23.24
CA LYS A 228 8.81 1.76 -21.79
C LYS A 228 9.20 2.97 -20.95
N LYS A 229 10.15 3.79 -21.41
CA LYS A 229 10.62 4.96 -20.67
C LYS A 229 9.47 5.95 -20.45
N ILE A 230 8.82 6.37 -21.53
CA ILE A 230 7.66 7.27 -21.50
C ILE A 230 6.52 6.65 -20.69
N TYR A 231 6.26 5.35 -20.87
CA TYR A 231 5.24 4.65 -20.07
C TYR A 231 5.50 4.73 -18.56
N MET A 232 6.76 4.69 -18.10
CA MET A 232 7.09 4.76 -16.68
C MET A 232 7.19 6.20 -16.18
N GLU A 233 7.61 7.14 -17.03
CA GLU A 233 7.71 8.56 -16.70
C GLU A 233 6.35 9.27 -16.65
N GLU A 234 5.30 8.71 -17.27
CA GLU A 234 3.96 9.32 -17.29
C GLU A 234 3.40 9.62 -15.88
N ILE A 235 3.71 8.80 -14.85
CA ILE A 235 3.31 9.13 -13.47
C ILE A 235 3.97 10.43 -13.01
N LYS A 236 5.26 10.62 -13.32
CA LYS A 236 5.97 11.86 -13.00
C LYS A 236 5.39 13.04 -13.79
N GLU A 237 4.97 12.82 -15.03
CA GLU A 237 4.29 13.85 -15.83
C GLU A 237 2.97 14.28 -15.19
N ARG A 238 2.18 13.35 -14.61
CA ARG A 238 0.96 13.68 -13.84
C ARG A 238 1.22 14.59 -12.63
N TYR A 239 2.39 14.49 -12.02
CA TYR A 239 2.80 15.41 -10.95
C TYR A 239 3.17 16.79 -11.52
N GLN A 240 3.77 16.83 -12.70
CA GLN A 240 4.24 18.08 -13.33
C GLN A 240 3.11 18.87 -14.01
N ASN A 241 2.12 18.19 -14.57
CA ASN A 241 1.00 18.80 -15.27
C ASN A 241 -0.19 19.17 -14.36
N GLY A 242 -0.10 18.87 -13.06
CA GLY A 242 -1.10 19.22 -12.06
C GLY A 242 -2.27 18.25 -11.93
N GLU A 243 -2.33 17.13 -12.67
CA GLU A 243 -3.40 16.14 -12.56
C GLU A 243 -3.56 15.59 -11.14
N ILE A 244 -2.45 15.42 -10.43
CA ILE A 244 -2.43 14.90 -9.06
C ILE A 244 -2.77 15.98 -8.01
N ILE A 245 -2.84 17.25 -8.44
CA ILE A 245 -3.05 18.43 -7.60
C ILE A 245 -4.46 19.02 -7.78
N ASN A 246 -4.99 18.99 -9.01
CA ASN A 246 -6.23 19.64 -9.38
C ASN A 246 -7.20 18.65 -10.03
N PRO A 247 -8.48 18.59 -9.58
CA PRO A 247 -9.49 17.74 -10.21
C PRO A 247 -9.75 18.14 -11.68
N ASP A 248 -9.69 19.43 -12.00
CA ASP A 248 -9.92 19.95 -13.35
C ASP A 248 -8.79 19.58 -14.35
N SER A 249 -7.66 19.08 -13.84
CA SER A 249 -6.54 18.60 -14.64
C SER A 249 -6.59 17.09 -14.89
N LEU A 250 -7.67 16.40 -14.46
CA LEU A 250 -7.93 15.02 -14.84
C LEU A 250 -8.28 14.94 -16.33
N HIS A 251 -7.25 14.73 -17.15
CA HIS A 251 -7.41 14.48 -18.58
C HIS A 251 -8.00 13.08 -18.82
N THR A 252 -9.32 12.95 -18.69
CA THR A 252 -10.05 11.80 -19.21
C THR A 252 -10.20 11.96 -20.72
N SER A 253 -9.78 10.96 -21.50
CA SER A 253 -10.00 10.97 -22.94
C SER A 253 -11.51 10.91 -23.21
N ASP A 254 -12.07 12.00 -23.77
CA ASP A 254 -13.49 12.10 -24.15
C ASP A 254 -13.92 11.01 -25.16
N GLU A 255 -12.96 10.37 -25.83
CA GLU A 255 -13.19 9.30 -26.79
C GLU A 255 -13.46 7.92 -26.15
N LYS A 256 -13.35 7.80 -24.82
CA LYS A 256 -13.47 6.52 -24.08
C LYS A 256 -14.42 6.62 -22.90
N VAL A 257 -15.58 7.22 -23.13
CA VAL A 257 -16.68 7.30 -22.14
C VAL A 257 -17.50 6.01 -22.19
N TYR A 258 -17.75 5.45 -21.01
CA TYR A 258 -18.59 4.29 -20.76
C TYR A 258 -19.54 4.63 -19.62
N THR A 259 -20.44 3.69 -19.33
CA THR A 259 -21.47 3.88 -18.31
C THR A 259 -21.46 2.70 -17.35
N THR A 260 -21.51 2.97 -16.04
CA THR A 260 -21.74 1.94 -15.03
C THR A 260 -23.14 1.35 -15.18
N ASN A 261 -23.43 0.23 -14.51
CA ASN A 261 -24.75 -0.39 -14.56
C ASN A 261 -25.87 0.56 -14.07
N GLY A 262 -25.56 1.45 -13.11
CA GLY A 262 -26.44 2.48 -12.57
C GLY A 262 -26.47 3.80 -13.34
N GLY A 263 -25.80 3.90 -14.51
CA GLY A 263 -25.91 5.07 -15.38
C GLY A 263 -24.83 6.15 -15.18
N ARG A 264 -23.84 5.94 -14.30
CA ARG A 264 -22.76 6.91 -14.06
C ARG A 264 -21.72 6.86 -15.17
N LYS A 265 -21.19 8.02 -15.57
CA LYS A 265 -20.08 8.08 -16.53
C LYS A 265 -18.79 7.55 -15.91
N VAL A 266 -18.10 6.69 -16.65
CA VAL A 266 -16.77 6.17 -16.32
C VAL A 266 -15.89 6.13 -17.56
N TYR A 267 -14.58 6.14 -17.37
CA TYR A 267 -13.63 6.37 -18.47
C TYR A 267 -12.66 5.20 -18.64
N GLY A 268 -12.33 4.88 -19.90
CA GLY A 268 -11.28 3.92 -20.25
C GLY A 268 -9.94 4.57 -20.59
N GLY A 269 -8.90 3.74 -20.75
CA GLY A 269 -7.64 4.14 -21.37
C GLY A 269 -6.60 4.83 -20.47
N GLY A 270 -6.79 4.86 -19.14
CA GLY A 270 -5.87 5.54 -18.23
C GLY A 270 -5.85 5.01 -16.79
N GLY A 271 -6.42 3.84 -16.52
CA GLY A 271 -6.71 3.37 -15.17
C GLY A 271 -8.13 3.69 -14.72
N ILE A 272 -8.42 3.34 -13.47
CA ILE A 272 -9.64 3.66 -12.75
C ILE A 272 -9.55 5.11 -12.28
N THR A 273 -10.50 5.93 -12.70
CA THR A 273 -10.67 7.31 -12.21
C THR A 273 -11.53 7.26 -10.95
N PRO A 274 -11.14 7.92 -9.84
CA PRO A 274 -11.91 7.91 -8.61
C PRO A 274 -13.23 8.67 -8.76
N ASP A 275 -14.22 8.28 -7.97
CA ASP A 275 -15.50 8.97 -7.85
C ASP A 275 -15.36 10.21 -6.97
N VAL A 276 -14.55 10.09 -5.92
CA VAL A 276 -14.18 11.18 -5.02
C VAL A 276 -12.69 11.41 -5.14
N TYR A 277 -12.33 12.47 -5.87
CA TYR A 277 -10.94 12.87 -6.04
C TYR A 277 -10.40 13.54 -4.78
N VAL A 278 -9.20 13.16 -4.37
CA VAL A 278 -8.45 13.80 -3.28
C VAL A 278 -7.07 14.19 -3.79
N PRO A 279 -6.74 15.48 -3.85
CA PRO A 279 -5.46 15.95 -4.35
C PRO A 279 -4.31 15.52 -3.43
N VAL A 280 -3.11 15.40 -4.00
CA VAL A 280 -1.89 15.34 -3.18
C VAL A 280 -1.64 16.72 -2.59
N ASP A 281 -1.31 16.75 -1.31
CA ASP A 281 -0.68 17.90 -0.70
C ASP A 281 0.73 18.08 -1.31
N THR A 282 0.88 19.12 -2.11
CA THR A 282 2.12 19.47 -2.80
C THR A 282 2.96 20.51 -2.05
N SER A 283 2.65 20.77 -0.77
CA SER A 283 3.59 21.48 0.09
C SER A 283 4.95 20.76 0.03
N SER A 284 5.90 21.40 -0.63
CA SER A 284 7.22 20.82 -0.82
C SER A 284 7.93 20.92 0.52
N PHE A 285 8.27 19.76 1.08
CA PHE A 285 9.16 19.74 2.23
C PHE A 285 10.40 20.57 1.93
N THR A 286 10.78 21.43 2.88
CA THR A 286 12.02 22.20 2.76
C THR A 286 13.22 21.30 2.41
N HIS A 287 14.27 21.87 1.83
CA HIS A 287 15.48 21.12 1.46
C HIS A 287 16.03 20.28 2.63
N ASN A 288 16.06 20.84 3.84
CA ASN A 288 16.54 20.14 5.03
C ASN A 288 15.63 18.98 5.45
N VAL A 289 14.32 19.13 5.34
CA VAL A 289 13.38 18.04 5.61
C VAL A 289 13.50 16.94 4.56
N THR A 290 13.67 17.30 3.29
CA THR A 290 13.92 16.31 2.23
C THR A 290 15.22 15.54 2.49
N ARG A 291 16.30 16.23 2.85
CA ARG A 291 17.59 15.62 3.21
C ARG A 291 17.46 14.72 4.43
N LEU A 292 16.70 15.11 5.45
CA LEU A 292 16.42 14.29 6.64
C LEU A 292 15.86 12.90 6.27
N TYR A 293 14.96 12.84 5.29
CA TYR A 293 14.39 11.58 4.81
C TYR A 293 15.34 10.80 3.90
N LEU A 294 15.93 11.45 2.89
CA LEU A 294 16.78 10.81 1.88
C LEU A 294 18.07 10.23 2.50
N ASP A 295 18.66 10.93 3.47
CA ASP A 295 19.86 10.47 4.18
C ASP A 295 19.54 9.37 5.23
N GLY A 296 18.27 8.96 5.34
CA GLY A 296 17.81 7.95 6.29
C GLY A 296 17.84 8.39 7.76
N ARG A 297 18.08 9.67 8.03
CA ARG A 297 18.25 10.24 9.38
C ARG A 297 16.96 10.17 10.18
N PHE A 298 15.82 10.41 9.55
CA PHE A 298 14.50 10.24 10.18
C PHE A 298 14.33 8.83 10.75
N ASN A 299 14.50 7.78 9.94
CA ASN A 299 14.30 6.40 10.37
C ASN A 299 15.28 5.99 11.48
N ASN A 300 16.52 6.49 11.42
CA ASN A 300 17.52 6.26 12.46
C ASN A 300 17.10 6.93 13.78
N PHE A 301 16.68 8.19 13.72
CA PHE A 301 16.14 8.92 14.87
C PHE A 301 14.98 8.16 15.52
N ILE A 302 13.95 7.77 14.75
CA ILE A 302 12.78 7.08 15.29
C ILE A 302 13.18 5.81 16.05
N TYR A 303 14.11 5.03 15.51
CA TYR A 303 14.61 3.84 16.20
C TYR A 303 15.34 4.19 17.50
N GLN A 304 16.21 5.20 17.50
CA GLN A 304 16.96 5.61 18.69
C GLN A 304 16.03 6.16 19.77
N TYR A 305 15.12 7.05 19.40
CA TYR A 305 14.11 7.61 20.30
C TYR A 305 13.25 6.51 20.94
N TYR A 306 12.78 5.54 20.14
CA TYR A 306 12.00 4.42 20.64
C TYR A 306 12.78 3.55 21.63
N MET A 307 14.05 3.25 21.34
CA MET A 307 14.87 2.42 22.22
C MET A 307 15.24 3.15 23.51
N ALA A 308 15.51 4.45 23.46
CA ALA A 308 15.78 5.26 24.65
C ALA A 308 14.56 5.38 25.58
N ASN A 309 13.36 5.36 25.00
CA ASN A 309 12.10 5.53 25.73
C ASN A 309 11.28 4.23 25.81
N LEU A 310 11.93 3.06 25.66
CA LEU A 310 11.24 1.76 25.57
C LEU A 310 10.26 1.48 26.72
N PRO A 311 10.56 1.78 28.00
CA PRO A 311 9.62 1.58 29.10
C PRO A 311 8.31 2.36 28.93
N GLN A 312 8.37 3.59 28.38
CA GLN A 312 7.17 4.40 28.12
C GLN A 312 6.26 3.72 27.09
N PHE A 313 6.80 3.06 26.07
CA PHE A 313 5.99 2.41 25.05
C PHE A 313 5.33 1.12 25.53
N GLN A 314 5.80 0.51 26.63
CA GLN A 314 5.24 -0.74 27.16
C GLN A 314 3.81 -0.57 27.68
N GLN A 315 3.46 0.63 28.19
CA GLN A 315 2.13 0.90 28.76
C GLN A 315 0.99 0.80 27.73
N TYR A 316 1.28 1.11 26.46
CA TYR A 316 0.25 1.11 25.42
C TYR A 316 -0.04 -0.32 24.94
N LYS A 317 -1.30 -0.74 24.98
CA LYS A 317 -1.74 -2.10 24.67
C LYS A 317 -2.02 -2.31 23.18
N SER A 318 -2.52 -1.29 22.50
CA SER A 318 -2.88 -1.35 21.08
C SER A 318 -2.44 -0.08 20.34
N PRO A 319 -2.44 -0.08 18.99
CA PRO A 319 -2.18 1.15 18.24
C PRO A 319 -3.22 2.24 18.51
N THR A 320 -4.51 1.91 18.63
CA THR A 320 -5.56 2.87 19.05
C THR A 320 -5.27 3.50 20.41
N ASP A 321 -4.87 2.70 21.41
CA ASP A 321 -4.50 3.17 22.74
C ASP A 321 -3.30 4.14 22.68
N PHE A 322 -2.28 3.80 21.90
CA PHE A 322 -1.16 4.69 21.63
C PHE A 322 -1.56 5.97 20.88
N ALA A 323 -2.40 5.85 19.86
CA ALA A 323 -2.86 6.97 19.06
C ALA A 323 -3.61 7.99 19.91
N THR A 324 -4.44 7.51 20.84
CA THR A 324 -5.28 8.33 21.71
C THR A 324 -4.55 8.87 22.92
N GLN A 325 -3.53 8.20 23.47
CA GLN A 325 -2.90 8.59 24.74
C GLN A 325 -1.48 9.16 24.61
N PHE A 326 -0.74 8.86 23.54
CA PHE A 326 0.61 9.40 23.38
C PHE A 326 0.57 10.93 23.18
N ARG A 327 1.28 11.67 24.05
CA ARG A 327 1.37 13.15 24.03
C ARG A 327 2.80 13.68 23.91
N ASN A 328 3.81 12.82 23.82
CA ASN A 328 5.23 13.24 23.82
C ASN A 328 5.76 13.57 22.42
N THR A 329 4.90 14.01 21.49
CA THR A 329 5.34 14.32 20.12
C THR A 329 6.20 15.58 20.05
N ASP A 330 5.86 16.62 20.82
CA ASP A 330 6.69 17.85 20.93
C ASP A 330 8.10 17.56 21.46
N HIS A 331 8.19 16.68 22.46
CA HIS A 331 9.48 16.24 22.99
C HIS A 331 10.30 15.47 21.94
N ALA A 332 9.66 14.54 21.22
CA ALA A 332 10.29 13.82 20.13
C ALA A 332 10.74 14.75 18.99
N TRP A 333 9.96 15.79 18.68
CA TRP A 333 10.36 16.82 17.73
C TRP A 333 11.63 17.53 18.17
N ASN A 334 11.71 18.00 19.41
CA ASN A 334 12.89 18.69 19.92
C ASN A 334 14.15 17.80 19.89
N GLU A 335 14.01 16.52 20.25
CA GLU A 335 15.10 15.56 20.12
C GLU A 335 15.50 15.31 18.66
N LEU A 336 14.54 15.28 17.73
CA LEU A 336 14.82 15.17 16.29
C LEU A 336 15.62 16.36 15.79
N VAL A 337 15.26 17.59 16.19
CA VAL A 337 16.01 18.80 15.85
C VAL A 337 17.46 18.70 16.33
N ALA A 338 17.68 18.31 17.60
CA ALA A 338 19.01 18.13 18.16
C ALA A 338 19.80 16.97 17.49
N PHE A 339 19.11 15.89 17.12
CA PHE A 339 19.69 14.76 16.40
C PHE A 339 20.15 15.16 15.00
N ALA A 340 19.28 15.85 14.24
CA ALA A 340 19.53 16.29 12.87
C ALA A 340 20.67 17.31 12.78
N LEU A 341 20.81 18.18 13.78
CA LEU A 341 21.87 19.19 13.84
C LEU A 341 23.27 18.57 13.82
N ARG A 342 23.47 17.36 14.37
CA ARG A 342 24.76 16.64 14.36
C ARG A 342 25.26 16.32 12.96
N ASP A 343 24.35 16.22 11.99
CA ASP A 343 24.64 16.00 10.58
C ASP A 343 24.48 17.27 9.73
N SER A 344 24.47 18.45 10.37
CA SER A 344 24.24 19.76 9.73
C SER A 344 22.92 19.83 8.97
N ILE A 345 21.85 19.24 9.53
CA ILE A 345 20.48 19.36 9.03
C ILE A 345 19.71 20.26 10.00
N TYR A 346 19.37 21.46 9.54
CA TYR A 346 18.74 22.50 10.36
C TYR A 346 17.21 22.46 10.21
N LEU A 347 16.51 22.13 11.29
CA LEU A 347 15.04 22.00 11.34
C LEU A 347 14.38 23.12 12.18
N ASP A 348 15.16 24.08 12.68
CA ASP A 348 14.73 25.20 13.52
C ASP A 348 13.78 26.17 12.80
N LYS A 349 13.88 26.24 11.46
CA LYS A 349 13.03 27.08 10.60
C LYS A 349 12.01 26.27 9.79
N THR A 350 11.71 25.06 10.20
CA THR A 350 10.71 24.24 9.52
C THR A 350 9.33 24.91 9.61
N PRO A 351 8.62 25.12 8.49
CA PRO A 351 7.28 25.69 8.50
C PRO A 351 6.32 24.92 9.42
N PRO A 352 5.31 25.57 10.04
CA PRO A 352 4.37 24.89 10.93
C PRO A 352 3.68 23.68 10.29
N SER A 353 3.30 23.77 9.01
CA SER A 353 2.70 22.65 8.25
C SER A 353 3.66 21.47 8.12
N ASP A 354 4.91 21.72 7.74
CA ASP A 354 5.95 20.69 7.62
C ASP A 354 6.23 20.04 8.98
N ARG A 355 6.32 20.85 10.04
CA ARG A 355 6.52 20.36 11.41
C ARG A 355 5.39 19.43 11.81
N GLN A 356 4.14 19.85 11.63
CA GLN A 356 2.97 19.03 11.94
C GLN A 356 3.01 17.69 11.18
N ALA A 357 3.27 17.71 9.86
CA ALA A 357 3.38 16.50 9.06
C ALA A 357 4.52 15.57 9.53
N ILE A 358 5.65 16.12 9.97
CA ILE A 358 6.76 15.33 10.54
C ILE A 358 6.36 14.74 11.89
N GLU A 359 5.68 15.49 12.76
CA GLU A 359 5.20 15.03 14.07
C GLU A 359 4.20 13.87 13.95
N GLU A 360 3.25 13.98 13.01
CA GLU A 360 2.32 12.91 12.66
C GLU A 360 3.06 11.66 12.16
N ARG A 361 4.09 11.85 11.31
CA ARG A 361 4.97 10.77 10.86
C ARG A 361 5.81 10.17 11.99
N ILE A 362 6.32 10.98 12.92
CA ILE A 362 7.05 10.49 14.10
C ILE A 362 6.15 9.51 14.85
N LYS A 363 4.93 9.93 15.15
CA LYS A 363 3.95 9.12 15.88
C LYS A 363 3.64 7.81 15.15
N ALA A 364 3.35 7.86 13.86
CA ALA A 364 3.07 6.66 13.05
C ALA A 364 4.27 5.70 12.97
N PHE A 365 5.49 6.21 12.80
CA PHE A 365 6.69 5.36 12.74
C PHE A 365 7.07 4.79 14.12
N LEU A 366 6.79 5.48 15.22
CA LEU A 366 6.94 4.92 16.57
C LEU A 366 5.97 3.75 16.78
N ALA A 367 4.70 3.91 16.40
CA ALA A 367 3.73 2.82 16.41
C ALA A 367 4.17 1.65 15.52
N ARG A 368 4.78 1.94 14.37
CA ARG A 368 5.36 0.92 13.48
C ARG A 368 6.43 0.07 14.13
N LEU A 369 7.25 0.63 15.00
CA LEU A 369 8.30 -0.13 15.69
C LEU A 369 7.72 -1.18 16.65
N LYS A 370 6.57 -0.89 17.27
CA LYS A 370 5.89 -1.81 18.19
C LYS A 370 4.93 -2.77 17.49
N TRP A 371 4.03 -2.26 16.64
CA TRP A 371 2.94 -3.04 16.01
C TRP A 371 3.10 -3.19 14.49
N ARG A 372 4.29 -2.97 13.93
CA ARG A 372 4.57 -3.15 12.50
C ARG A 372 3.64 -2.29 11.62
N THR A 373 3.30 -2.76 10.43
CA THR A 373 2.44 -2.05 9.47
C THR A 373 1.06 -1.74 10.05
N GLN A 374 0.49 -2.64 10.87
CA GLN A 374 -0.76 -2.39 11.60
C GLN A 374 -0.68 -1.08 12.38
N GLY A 375 0.36 -0.93 13.22
CA GLY A 375 0.53 0.28 14.03
C GLY A 375 0.78 1.53 13.20
N PHE A 376 1.47 1.40 12.06
CA PHE A 376 1.68 2.53 11.16
C PHE A 376 0.36 3.06 10.61
N TYR A 377 -0.44 2.21 9.97
CA TYR A 377 -1.66 2.64 9.29
C TYR A 377 -2.74 3.08 10.28
N GLU A 378 -2.96 2.35 11.37
CA GLU A 378 -3.98 2.70 12.37
C GLU A 378 -3.74 4.08 13.00
N VAL A 379 -2.46 4.48 13.13
CA VAL A 379 -2.09 5.82 13.63
C VAL A 379 -2.07 6.86 12.52
N TYR A 380 -1.47 6.55 11.36
CA TYR A 380 -1.32 7.52 10.27
C TYR A 380 -2.66 7.88 9.61
N ASN A 381 -3.60 6.93 9.55
CA ASN A 381 -4.91 7.17 8.97
C ASN A 381 -5.71 8.26 9.70
N LEU A 382 -5.36 8.60 10.95
CA LEU A 382 -5.93 9.76 11.65
C LEU A 382 -5.62 11.10 10.98
N TYR A 383 -4.57 11.15 10.15
CA TYR A 383 -4.06 12.36 9.50
C TYR A 383 -4.09 12.26 7.97
N ASP A 384 -4.28 11.06 7.44
CA ASP A 384 -4.28 10.79 6.00
C ASP A 384 -5.50 11.42 5.29
N PRO A 385 -5.30 12.39 4.38
CA PRO A 385 -6.41 13.11 3.73
C PRO A 385 -7.36 12.20 2.95
N ILE A 386 -6.86 11.14 2.32
CA ILE A 386 -7.73 10.22 1.55
C ILE A 386 -8.58 9.40 2.53
N PHE A 387 -7.96 8.91 3.60
CA PHE A 387 -8.70 8.16 4.62
C PHE A 387 -9.73 9.04 5.31
N GLN A 388 -9.39 10.27 5.68
CA GLN A 388 -10.34 11.21 6.29
C GLN A 388 -11.50 11.50 5.34
N LYS A 389 -11.23 11.77 4.05
CA LYS A 389 -12.31 11.97 3.08
C LYS A 389 -13.18 10.73 2.92
N ALA A 390 -12.60 9.54 2.91
CA ALA A 390 -13.35 8.29 2.86
C ALA A 390 -14.24 8.11 4.11
N LYS A 391 -13.71 8.44 5.30
CA LYS A 391 -14.47 8.42 6.55
C LYS A 391 -15.64 9.41 6.53
N ASP A 392 -15.48 10.59 5.93
CA ASP A 392 -16.57 11.55 5.77
C ASP A 392 -17.63 11.03 4.80
N VAL A 393 -17.22 10.55 3.63
CA VAL A 393 -18.13 10.03 2.59
C VAL A 393 -18.92 8.83 3.08
N ILE A 394 -18.29 7.86 3.76
CA ILE A 394 -18.99 6.68 4.28
C ILE A 394 -20.01 7.05 5.36
N ASN A 395 -19.73 8.11 6.14
CA ASN A 395 -20.65 8.65 7.15
C ASN A 395 -21.71 9.61 6.56
N GLY A 396 -21.77 9.78 5.23
CA GLY A 396 -22.75 10.63 4.56
C GLY A 396 -22.49 12.13 4.70
N LYS A 397 -21.27 12.54 5.06
CA LYS A 397 -20.84 13.94 5.05
C LYS A 397 -20.33 14.28 3.64
N GLN A 398 -20.82 15.39 3.09
CA GLN A 398 -20.43 15.88 1.76
C GLN A 398 -19.00 16.44 1.76
#